data_AF-A0A9E3IH95-F1
#
_entry.id   AF-A0A9E3IH95-F1
#
_cell.length_a   1.000
_cell.length_b   1.000
_cell.length_c   1.000
_cell.angle_alpha   90.00
_cell.angle_beta   90.00
_cell.angle_gamma   90.00
#
_symmetry.space_group_name_H-M   'P 1'
#
loop_
_entity.id
_entity.type
_entity.pdbx_description
1 polymer ?
#
loop_
_entity_poly.entity_id
_entity_poly.type
_entity_poly.pdbx_seq_one_letter_code
_entity_poly.pdbx_strand_id
1 'polypeptide(L)'
;MNDPESTPLSPEPVALACADGQRLQGHFFAARGEAAAAPVLISPATGVRQQFYWRFADWLAAQGHPTLVFDYRGIGLSLDGRLADSRARLVDWGRLDQAAAL
;
A
#
# COMPACT_ATOMS: atom_id res chain seq x y z
N MET A 1 17.12 -11.72 -24.56
CA MET A 1 17.39 -11.19 -23.21
C MET A 1 16.34 -11.85 -22.33
N ASN A 2 16.68 -12.99 -21.75
CA ASN A 2 15.76 -13.75 -20.91
C ASN A 2 15.79 -13.12 -19.52
N ASP A 3 14.65 -12.64 -19.03
CA ASP A 3 14.48 -12.32 -17.61
C ASP A 3 14.46 -13.65 -16.83
N PRO A 4 15.47 -13.96 -16.01
CA PRO A 4 15.44 -15.15 -15.20
C PRO A 4 14.44 -14.92 -14.06
N GLU A 5 13.41 -15.78 -13.98
CA GLU A 5 12.51 -15.95 -12.84
C GLU A 5 11.90 -14.68 -12.22
N SER A 6 10.91 -14.10 -12.89
CA SER A 6 9.92 -13.26 -12.18
C SER A 6 9.09 -14.18 -11.27
N THR A 7 9.54 -14.36 -10.03
CA THR A 7 8.68 -14.90 -8.96
C THR A 7 7.38 -14.10 -8.97
N PRO A 8 6.20 -14.74 -9.06
CA PRO A 8 4.94 -14.01 -9.15
C PRO A 8 4.77 -13.09 -7.94
N LEU A 9 4.40 -11.83 -8.22
CA LEU A 9 4.01 -10.84 -7.21
C LEU A 9 2.92 -11.45 -6.33
N SER A 10 3.27 -11.82 -5.11
CA SER A 10 2.32 -12.35 -4.13
C SER A 10 2.34 -11.45 -2.89
N PRO A 11 1.98 -10.16 -3.01
CA PRO A 11 1.89 -9.30 -1.84
C PRO A 11 0.78 -9.79 -0.92
N GLU A 12 1.03 -9.71 0.38
CA GLU A 12 0.07 -10.10 1.41
C GLU A 12 -0.93 -8.95 1.63
N PRO A 13 -2.24 -9.18 1.50
CA PRO A 13 -3.23 -8.14 1.79
C PRO A 13 -3.22 -7.82 3.29
N VAL A 14 -3.25 -6.53 3.62
CA VAL A 14 -3.29 -6.03 4.99
C VAL A 14 -4.41 -4.99 5.15
N ALA A 15 -5.11 -5.05 6.28
CA ALA A 15 -6.11 -4.05 6.64
C ALA A 15 -5.56 -3.14 7.73
N LEU A 16 -5.59 -1.83 7.50
CA LEU A 16 -5.13 -0.81 8.43
C LEU A 16 -6.34 -0.14 9.07
N ALA A 17 -6.34 -0.01 10.39
CA ALA A 17 -7.44 0.61 11.13
C ALA A 17 -7.09 2.07 11.46
N CYS A 18 -7.85 3.01 10.91
CA CYS A 18 -7.72 4.42 11.25
C CYS A 18 -8.37 4.71 12.60
N ALA A 19 -7.93 5.79 13.25
CA ALA A 19 -8.42 6.19 14.58
C ALA A 19 -9.93 6.52 14.63
N ASP A 20 -10.55 6.80 13.48
CA ASP A 20 -11.99 7.06 13.33
C ASP A 20 -12.80 5.80 12.95
N GLY A 21 -12.18 4.63 12.93
CA GLY A 21 -12.81 3.35 12.59
C GLY A 21 -12.86 3.04 11.09
N GLN A 22 -12.42 3.95 10.22
CA GLN A 22 -12.22 3.66 8.80
C GLN A 22 -11.19 2.53 8.65
N ARG A 23 -11.41 1.61 7.72
CA ARG A 23 -10.43 0.58 7.34
C ARG A 23 -9.85 0.92 5.97
N LEU A 24 -8.53 0.88 5.89
CA LEU A 24 -7.80 0.97 4.62
C LEU A 24 -7.33 -0.43 4.21
N GLN A 25 -7.24 -0.64 2.90
CA GLN A 25 -6.70 -1.84 2.30
C GLN A 25 -5.31 -1.54 1.75
N GLY A 26 -4.34 -2.33 2.17
CA GLY A 26 -2.96 -2.29 1.70
C GLY A 26 -2.44 -3.65 1.29
N HIS A 27 -1.23 -3.63 0.78
CA HIS A 27 -0.49 -4.78 0.32
C HIS A 27 0.94 -4.69 0.85
N PHE A 28 1.36 -5.74 1.55
CA PHE A 28 2.69 -5.89 2.12
C PHE A 28 3.55 -6.79 1.23
N PHE A 29 4.74 -6.31 0.90
CA PHE A 29 5.74 -7.02 0.12
C PHE A 29 6.86 -7.42 1.08
N ALA A 30 6.92 -8.72 1.41
CA ALA A 30 7.97 -9.25 2.27
C ALA A 30 9.34 -9.11 1.61
N ALA A 31 10.34 -8.69 2.39
CA ALA A 31 11.72 -8.61 1.94
C ALA A 31 12.23 -10.00 1.50
N ARG A 32 12.98 -10.03 0.39
CA ARG A 32 13.64 -11.23 -0.11
C ARG A 32 15.14 -11.14 0.23
N GLY A 33 15.64 -12.06 1.05
CA GLY A 33 17.04 -12.11 1.48
C GLY A 33 17.19 -12.49 2.97
N GLU A 34 18.43 -12.70 3.42
CA GLU A 34 18.74 -13.17 4.79
C GLU A 34 18.69 -12.07 5.85
N ALA A 35 18.90 -10.81 5.47
CA ALA A 35 18.84 -9.66 6.37
C ALA A 35 17.88 -8.59 5.83
N ALA A 36 16.84 -8.27 6.60
CA ALA A 36 15.90 -7.22 6.24
C ALA A 36 16.55 -5.84 6.41
N ALA A 37 16.55 -5.05 5.33
CA ALA A 37 16.87 -3.63 5.38
C ALA A 37 15.71 -2.83 6.00
N ALA A 38 15.88 -1.50 6.14
CA ALA A 38 14.85 -0.66 6.73
C ALA A 38 13.50 -0.75 5.96
N PRO A 39 12.35 -0.81 6.66
CA PRO A 39 11.05 -0.88 6.01
C PRO A 39 10.73 0.38 5.22
N VAL A 40 9.96 0.22 4.13
CA VAL A 40 9.51 1.32 3.29
C VAL A 40 7.99 1.38 3.29
N LEU A 41 7.44 2.57 3.57
CA LEU A 41 6.03 2.87 3.34
C LEU A 41 5.91 3.71 2.07
N ILE A 42 5.17 3.22 1.09
CA ILE A 42 4.79 3.98 -0.10
C ILE A 42 3.41 4.59 0.15
N SER A 43 3.38 5.90 0.31
CA SER A 43 2.15 6.70 0.32
C SER A 43 1.77 7.09 -1.11
N PRO A 44 0.69 6.57 -1.71
CA PRO A 44 0.34 6.90 -3.08
C PRO A 44 0.11 8.39 -3.33
N ALA A 45 0.24 8.80 -4.59
CA ALA A 45 -0.20 10.12 -5.01
C ALA A 45 -1.73 10.23 -4.95
N THR A 46 -2.23 11.47 -4.88
CA THR A 46 -3.66 11.78 -4.80
C THR A 46 -4.48 11.05 -5.87
N GLY A 47 -5.41 10.21 -5.43
CA GLY A 47 -6.32 9.46 -6.31
C GLY A 47 -5.68 8.28 -7.06
N VAL A 48 -4.40 7.99 -6.82
CA VAL A 48 -3.70 6.86 -7.45
C VAL A 48 -3.87 5.62 -6.57
N ARG A 49 -4.21 4.50 -7.21
CA ARG A 49 -4.36 3.22 -6.51
C ARG A 49 -3.00 2.57 -6.25
N GLN A 50 -2.89 1.82 -5.17
CA GLN A 50 -1.70 1.10 -4.74
C GLN A 50 -1.11 0.18 -5.81
N GLN A 51 -1.93 -0.38 -6.71
CA GLN A 51 -1.46 -1.28 -7.77
C GLN A 51 -0.50 -0.61 -8.75
N PHE A 52 -0.58 0.72 -8.90
CA PHE A 52 0.37 1.48 -9.72
C PHE A 52 1.81 1.33 -9.20
N TYR A 53 1.98 1.18 -7.89
CA TYR A 53 3.27 1.10 -7.22
C TYR A 53 3.78 -0.33 -7.04
N TRP A 54 3.00 -1.36 -7.35
CA TRP A 54 3.36 -2.76 -7.05
C TRP A 54 4.69 -3.20 -7.64
N ARG A 55 5.01 -2.79 -8.87
CA ARG A 55 6.32 -3.12 -9.47
C ARG A 55 7.48 -2.49 -8.72
N PHE A 56 7.29 -1.28 -8.17
CA PHE A 56 8.33 -0.60 -7.40
C PHE A 56 8.44 -1.16 -5.98
N ALA A 57 7.31 -1.44 -5.34
CA ALA A 57 7.27 -2.11 -4.04
C ALA A 57 7.93 -3.49 -4.08
N ASP A 58 7.67 -4.25 -5.13
CA ASP A 58 8.32 -5.54 -5.37
C ASP A 58 9.82 -5.39 -5.63
N TRP A 59 10.22 -4.41 -6.44
CA TRP A 59 11.63 -4.13 -6.65
C TRP A 59 12.35 -3.81 -5.34
N LEU A 60 11.76 -2.99 -4.46
CA LEU A 60 12.29 -2.69 -3.12
C LEU A 60 12.38 -3.94 -2.24
N ALA A 61 11.36 -4.80 -2.25
CA ALA A 61 11.37 -6.07 -1.55
C ALA A 61 12.49 -7.01 -2.04
N ALA A 62 12.78 -7.03 -3.35
CA ALA A 62 13.95 -7.71 -3.91
C ALA A 62 15.30 -7.11 -3.46
N GLN A 63 15.35 -5.82 -3.11
CA GLN A 63 16.53 -5.18 -2.50
C GLN A 63 16.62 -5.42 -0.98
N GLY A 64 15.72 -6.24 -0.40
CA GLY A 64 15.71 -6.55 1.03
C GLY A 64 14.89 -5.56 1.88
N HIS A 65 14.16 -4.61 1.27
CA HIS A 65 13.31 -3.66 2.00
C HIS A 65 11.86 -4.17 2.09
N PRO A 66 11.36 -4.58 3.27
CA PRO A 66 9.96 -4.93 3.41
C PRO A 66 9.13 -3.67 3.15
N THR A 67 8.17 -3.78 2.23
CA THR A 67 7.49 -2.59 1.69
C THR A 67 5.98 -2.69 1.85
N LEU A 68 5.38 -1.66 2.43
CA LEU A 68 3.92 -1.51 2.52
C LEU A 68 3.46 -0.43 1.55
N VAL A 69 2.37 -0.70 0.83
CA VAL A 69 1.60 0.30 0.08
C VAL A 69 0.13 0.14 0.41
N PHE A 70 -0.64 1.22 0.43
CA PHE A 70 -2.05 1.20 0.80
C PHE A 70 -2.87 2.14 -0.08
N ASP A 71 -4.18 1.91 -0.19
CA ASP A 71 -5.10 2.89 -0.78
C ASP A 71 -5.63 3.84 0.30
N TYR A 72 -5.62 5.15 0.05
CA TYR A 72 -6.30 6.13 0.91
C TYR A 72 -7.81 5.90 0.95
N ARG A 73 -8.49 6.38 2.01
CA ARG A 73 -9.95 6.27 2.13
C ARG A 73 -10.62 6.84 0.88
N GLY A 74 -11.57 6.09 0.33
CA GLY A 74 -12.29 6.49 -0.90
C GLY A 74 -11.56 6.21 -2.21
N ILE A 75 -10.36 5.61 -2.18
CA ILE A 75 -9.59 5.21 -3.36
C ILE A 75 -9.47 3.69 -3.42
N GLY A 76 -9.49 3.13 -4.63
CA GLY A 76 -9.15 1.73 -4.88
C GLY A 76 -9.91 0.75 -4.00
N LEU A 77 -9.17 -0.10 -3.27
CA LEU A 77 -9.72 -1.10 -2.37
C LEU A 77 -10.19 -0.53 -1.03
N SER A 78 -9.81 0.71 -0.70
CA SER A 78 -10.27 1.45 0.49
C SER A 78 -11.50 2.31 0.24
N LEU A 79 -12.11 2.21 -0.95
CA LEU A 79 -13.43 2.76 -1.22
C LEU A 79 -14.49 1.76 -0.75
N ASP A 80 -15.30 2.16 0.23
CA ASP A 80 -16.51 1.44 0.60
C ASP A 80 -17.72 2.02 -0.15
N GLY A 81 -18.51 1.15 -0.78
CA GLY A 81 -19.68 1.54 -1.56
C GLY A 81 -19.37 2.29 -2.86
N ARG A 82 -20.28 3.19 -3.26
CA ARG A 82 -20.20 3.93 -4.53
C ARG A 82 -19.32 5.17 -4.33
N LEU A 83 -18.51 5.50 -5.34
CA LEU A 83 -17.65 6.69 -5.31
C LEU A 83 -18.43 7.99 -5.05
N ALA A 84 -19.65 8.11 -5.60
CA ALA A 84 -20.50 9.28 -5.41
C ALA A 84 -20.94 9.51 -3.95
N ASP A 85 -20.92 8.47 -3.13
CA ASP A 85 -21.33 8.52 -1.72
C ASP A 85 -20.11 8.66 -0.78
N SER A 86 -18.90 8.67 -1.34
CA SER A 86 -17.65 8.80 -0.58
C SER A 86 -17.58 10.15 0.13
N ARG A 87 -17.34 10.10 1.44
CA ARG A 87 -17.12 11.28 2.28
C ARG A 87 -15.64 11.54 2.56
N ALA A 88 -14.75 10.94 1.77
CA ALA A 88 -13.31 11.12 1.90
C ALA A 88 -12.92 12.60 1.76
N ARG A 89 -12.06 13.08 2.66
CA ARG A 89 -11.48 14.43 2.60
C ARG A 89 -9.97 14.34 2.54
N LEU A 90 -9.34 15.18 1.72
CA LEU A 90 -7.88 15.21 1.58
C LEU A 90 -7.16 15.44 2.91
N VAL A 91 -7.75 16.19 3.84
CA VAL A 91 -7.18 16.41 5.17
C VAL A 91 -7.14 15.13 6.01
N ASP A 92 -8.10 14.23 5.82
CA ASP A 92 -8.16 12.96 6.56
C ASP A 92 -7.09 11.98 6.05
N TRP A 93 -6.69 12.09 4.77
CA TRP A 93 -5.58 11.30 4.24
C TRP A 93 -4.29 11.55 5.01
N GLY A 94 -3.97 12.81 5.31
CA GLY A 94 -2.78 13.16 6.09
C GLY A 94 -2.94 12.88 7.59
N ARG A 95 -4.11 13.16 8.17
CA ARG A 95 -4.31 13.09 9.63
C ARG A 95 -4.60 11.70 10.16
N LEU A 96 -5.34 10.91 9.39
CA LEU A 96 -5.90 9.64 9.85
C LEU A 96 -5.31 8.46 9.07
N ASP A 97 -5.27 8.57 7.74
CA ASP A 97 -4.86 7.43 6.91
C ASP A 97 -3.35 7.20 6.94
N GLN A 98 -2.56 8.27 6.77
CA GLN A 98 -1.11 8.19 6.87
C GLN A 98 -0.66 7.72 8.26
N ALA A 99 -1.34 8.16 9.31
CA ALA A 99 -1.06 7.75 10.69
C ALA A 99 -1.40 6.27 10.94
N ALA A 100 -2.41 5.71 10.24
CA ALA A 100 -2.77 4.30 10.36
C ALA A 100 -1.82 3.36 9.59
N ALA A 101 -1.09 3.90 8.62
CA ALA A 101 -0.16 3.14 7.78
C ALA A 101 1.30 3.16 8.30
N LEU A 102 1.61 4.06 9.24
CA LEU A 102 2.90 4.17 9.94
C LEU A 102 2.94 3.28 11.18
#